data_AF-A0A4R0JCN0-F1
#
_entry.id   AF-A0A4R0JCN0-F1
#
_cell.length_a   1.000
_cell.length_b   1.000
_cell.length_c   1.000
_cell.angle_alpha   90.00
_cell.angle_beta   90.00
_cell.angle_gamma   90.00
#
_symmetry.space_group_name_H-M   'P 1'
#
loop_
_entity.id
_entity.type
_entity.pdbx_description
1 polymer ?
#
loop_
_entity_poly.entity_id
_entity_poly.type
_entity_poly.pdbx_seq_one_letter_code
_entity_poly.pdbx_strand_id
1 'polypeptide(L)'
;MSEHEPPTPPPYPDGPRPTPEGVNTYGTDDPARQAEIEAARAAASEDRRAKRAKLERYVSYGLNEEDAQALIEHEDILAAQREAGEASETEKRIHPRIYVRSLVDYTEGHDIGDWIDASQDLEDIHTDIRNILSRSLHAHWTGQPAEEWAIHDQDGFGQITLSEYESLDVVCALGKGIAEQGLAFSAWAEINDERDVYTLARFSEAYLGQFENREAYADHIVEELNGEDELAKLPEWLRDVVRIDTEHMVHEMETSGDVRFADHSGGVWVFNGRV
;
A
#
# COMPACT_ATOMS: atom_id res chain seq x y z
N MET A 1 -39.98 -82.70 -56.40
CA MET A 1 -39.51 -82.81 -55.01
C MET A 1 -38.54 -81.68 -54.80
N SER A 2 -39.02 -80.56 -54.25
CA SER A 2 -38.22 -79.38 -53.92
C SER A 2 -38.02 -79.38 -52.42
N GLU A 3 -36.78 -79.52 -51.98
CA GLU A 3 -36.40 -79.38 -50.58
C GLU A 3 -36.14 -77.90 -50.26
N HIS A 4 -36.61 -77.50 -49.10
CA HIS A 4 -36.79 -76.14 -48.63
C HIS A 4 -35.71 -75.87 -47.57
N GLU A 5 -34.75 -75.00 -47.86
CA GLU A 5 -33.71 -74.61 -46.91
C GLU A 5 -34.11 -73.29 -46.21
N PRO A 6 -34.04 -73.19 -44.87
CA PRO A 6 -34.64 -72.09 -44.11
C PRO A 6 -33.78 -70.82 -44.11
N PRO A 7 -34.40 -69.63 -43.98
CA PRO A 7 -33.71 -68.34 -44.03
C PRO A 7 -32.90 -68.02 -42.76
N THR A 8 -31.79 -67.31 -42.96
CA THR A 8 -30.85 -66.81 -41.95
C THR A 8 -31.51 -65.81 -40.97
N PRO A 9 -31.14 -65.83 -39.67
CA PRO A 9 -31.69 -64.92 -38.68
C PRO A 9 -31.15 -63.47 -38.82
N PRO A 10 -31.95 -62.46 -38.44
CA PRO A 10 -31.57 -61.04 -38.56
C PRO A 10 -30.53 -60.61 -37.50
N PRO A 11 -29.75 -59.54 -37.76
CA PRO A 11 -28.73 -59.05 -36.84
C PRO A 11 -29.34 -58.40 -35.58
N TYR A 12 -28.65 -58.54 -34.45
CA TYR A 12 -29.00 -57.97 -33.15
C TYR A 12 -29.11 -56.42 -33.19
N PRO A 13 -29.99 -55.80 -32.39
CA PRO A 13 -30.10 -54.34 -32.31
C PRO A 13 -28.89 -53.72 -31.59
N ASP A 14 -28.34 -52.67 -32.18
CA ASP A 14 -27.32 -51.80 -31.58
C ASP A 14 -27.81 -51.25 -30.22
N GLY A 15 -26.93 -51.32 -29.21
CA GLY A 15 -27.16 -50.73 -27.88
C GLY A 15 -27.30 -49.20 -27.92
N PRO A 16 -27.76 -48.57 -26.83
CA PRO A 16 -28.03 -47.14 -26.78
C PRO A 16 -26.76 -46.32 -27.06
N ARG A 17 -26.86 -45.37 -28.00
CA ARG A 17 -25.80 -44.41 -28.31
C ARG A 17 -25.56 -43.48 -27.11
N PRO A 18 -24.31 -43.11 -26.80
CA PRO A 18 -24.02 -42.14 -25.74
C PRO A 18 -24.60 -40.77 -26.11
N THR A 19 -25.31 -40.14 -25.18
CA THR A 19 -25.74 -38.74 -25.27
C THR A 19 -24.52 -37.82 -25.20
N PRO A 20 -24.48 -36.68 -25.93
CA PRO A 20 -23.39 -35.72 -25.80
C PRO A 20 -23.34 -35.18 -24.37
N GLU A 21 -22.15 -35.23 -23.77
CA GLU A 21 -21.85 -34.71 -22.44
C GLU A 21 -22.30 -33.24 -22.33
N GLY A 22 -23.03 -32.98 -21.24
CA GLY A 22 -23.59 -31.66 -20.95
C GLY A 22 -22.49 -30.64 -20.72
N VAL A 23 -22.65 -29.47 -21.33
CA VAL A 23 -21.86 -28.28 -21.02
C VAL A 23 -22.06 -27.97 -19.53
N ASN A 24 -21.02 -28.14 -18.73
CA ASN A 24 -21.02 -27.74 -17.32
C ASN A 24 -21.45 -26.26 -17.20
N THR A 25 -22.08 -25.86 -16.09
CA THR A 25 -22.52 -24.48 -15.76
C THR A 25 -21.45 -23.40 -15.99
N TYR A 26 -20.18 -23.81 -16.03
CA TYR A 26 -19.01 -22.96 -16.24
C TYR A 26 -18.47 -22.96 -17.68
N GLY A 27 -18.98 -23.80 -18.60
CA GLY A 27 -18.52 -23.89 -19.98
C GLY A 27 -17.11 -24.47 -20.15
N THR A 28 -16.53 -25.04 -19.09
CA THR A 28 -15.19 -25.65 -19.05
C THR A 28 -15.18 -26.73 -17.98
N ASP A 29 -14.43 -27.82 -18.21
CA ASP A 29 -14.17 -28.89 -17.23
C ASP A 29 -12.80 -28.76 -16.56
N ASP A 30 -12.01 -27.75 -16.95
CA ASP A 30 -10.74 -27.41 -16.30
C ASP A 30 -10.99 -26.82 -14.90
N PRO A 31 -10.55 -27.49 -13.81
CA PRO A 31 -10.75 -27.02 -12.44
C PRO A 31 -10.11 -25.66 -12.14
N ALA A 32 -8.96 -25.34 -12.76
CA ALA A 32 -8.29 -24.06 -12.55
C ALA A 32 -9.12 -22.91 -13.15
N ARG A 33 -9.62 -23.12 -14.37
CA ARG A 33 -10.48 -22.15 -15.06
C ARG A 33 -11.85 -21.99 -14.39
N GLN A 34 -12.39 -23.06 -13.80
CA GLN A 34 -13.59 -22.97 -12.97
C GLN A 34 -13.35 -22.11 -11.73
N ALA A 35 -12.23 -22.30 -11.03
CA ALA A 35 -11.86 -21.51 -9.86
C ALA A 35 -11.67 -20.01 -10.21
N GLU A 36 -11.06 -19.69 -11.35
CA GLU A 36 -10.96 -18.30 -11.84
C GLU A 36 -12.34 -17.68 -12.10
N ILE A 37 -13.25 -18.42 -12.75
CA ILE A 37 -14.61 -17.94 -13.03
C ILE A 37 -15.39 -17.74 -11.72
N GLU A 38 -15.25 -18.64 -10.76
CA GLU A 38 -15.87 -18.53 -9.44
C GLU A 38 -15.32 -17.33 -8.66
N ALA A 39 -14.01 -17.13 -8.66
CA ALA A 39 -13.36 -15.97 -8.03
C ALA A 39 -13.84 -14.66 -8.66
N ALA A 40 -13.89 -14.59 -9.99
CA ALA A 40 -14.39 -13.41 -10.71
C ALA A 40 -15.87 -13.13 -10.42
N ARG A 41 -16.71 -14.18 -10.35
CA ARG A 41 -18.14 -14.04 -9.99
C ARG A 41 -18.33 -13.61 -8.54
N ALA A 42 -17.51 -14.12 -7.62
CA ALA A 42 -17.52 -13.74 -6.22
C ALA A 42 -17.13 -12.26 -6.05
N ALA A 43 -16.01 -11.84 -6.64
CA ALA A 43 -15.56 -10.45 -6.64
C ALA A 43 -16.63 -9.51 -7.23
N ALA A 44 -17.22 -9.87 -8.38
CA ALA A 44 -18.30 -9.07 -8.98
C ALA A 44 -19.58 -9.04 -8.13
N SER A 45 -19.84 -10.08 -7.32
CA SER A 45 -20.97 -10.11 -6.38
C SER A 45 -20.71 -9.22 -5.17
N GLU A 46 -19.48 -9.18 -4.66
CA GLU A 46 -19.07 -8.30 -3.57
C GLU A 46 -19.12 -6.84 -4.00
N ASP A 47 -18.61 -6.52 -5.20
CA ASP A 47 -18.69 -5.18 -5.78
C ASP A 47 -20.14 -4.68 -5.88
N ARG A 48 -21.03 -5.48 -6.46
CA ARG A 48 -22.47 -5.14 -6.54
C ARG A 48 -23.09 -4.95 -5.15
N ARG A 49 -22.68 -5.74 -4.16
CA ARG A 49 -23.17 -5.61 -2.77
C ARG A 49 -22.67 -4.32 -2.13
N ALA A 50 -21.40 -3.96 -2.34
CA ALA A 50 -20.81 -2.72 -1.84
C ALA A 50 -21.48 -1.50 -2.45
N LYS A 51 -21.66 -1.48 -3.79
CA LYS A 51 -22.37 -0.41 -4.51
C LYS A 51 -23.80 -0.26 -4.04
N ARG A 52 -24.51 -1.38 -3.86
CA ARG A 52 -25.87 -1.35 -3.32
C ARG A 52 -25.93 -0.80 -1.90
N ALA A 53 -25.01 -1.20 -1.03
CA ALA A 53 -24.94 -0.67 0.34
C ALA A 53 -24.63 0.84 0.34
N LYS A 54 -23.75 1.31 -0.57
CA LYS A 54 -23.43 2.73 -0.74
C LYS A 54 -24.64 3.51 -1.27
N LEU A 55 -25.37 2.96 -2.24
CA LEU A 55 -26.63 3.53 -2.75
C LEU A 55 -27.66 3.67 -1.63
N GLU A 56 -27.91 2.60 -0.88
CA GLU A 56 -28.85 2.61 0.26
C GLU A 56 -28.44 3.67 1.31
N ARG A 57 -27.14 3.83 1.54
CA ARG A 57 -26.60 4.86 2.44
C ARG A 57 -26.83 6.28 1.90
N TYR A 58 -26.50 6.57 0.64
CA TYR A 58 -26.74 7.91 0.06
C TYR A 58 -28.22 8.26 -0.01
N VAL A 59 -29.07 7.30 -0.36
CA VAL A 59 -30.53 7.48 -0.31
C VAL A 59 -31.00 7.77 1.11
N SER A 60 -30.42 7.12 2.13
CA SER A 60 -30.72 7.42 3.53
C SER A 60 -30.32 8.84 3.97
N TYR A 61 -29.38 9.47 3.26
CA TYR A 61 -28.96 10.86 3.47
C TYR A 61 -29.88 11.87 2.77
N GLY A 62 -30.93 11.41 2.09
CA GLY A 62 -31.92 12.26 1.44
C GLY A 62 -31.69 12.47 -0.06
N LEU A 63 -30.70 11.81 -0.66
CA LEU A 63 -30.52 11.82 -2.11
C LEU A 63 -31.60 10.96 -2.79
N ASN A 64 -32.02 11.38 -3.98
CA ASN A 64 -32.80 10.48 -4.83
C ASN A 64 -31.89 9.38 -5.43
N GLU A 65 -32.50 8.31 -5.91
CA GLU A 65 -31.75 7.16 -6.43
C GLU A 65 -30.87 7.52 -7.64
N GLU A 66 -31.30 8.44 -8.49
CA GLU A 66 -30.57 8.84 -9.70
C GLU A 66 -29.28 9.60 -9.35
N ASP A 67 -29.36 10.57 -8.44
CA ASP A 67 -28.21 11.34 -7.96
C ASP A 67 -27.25 10.48 -7.14
N ALA A 68 -27.78 9.58 -6.31
CA ALA A 68 -26.96 8.63 -5.56
C ALA A 68 -26.22 7.66 -6.50
N GLN A 69 -26.87 7.21 -7.58
CA GLN A 69 -26.26 6.38 -8.61
C GLN A 69 -25.16 7.15 -9.35
N ALA A 70 -25.41 8.41 -9.72
CA ALA A 70 -24.45 9.27 -10.40
C ALA A 70 -23.18 9.51 -9.57
N LEU A 71 -23.32 9.68 -8.25
CA LEU A 71 -22.17 9.81 -7.35
C LEU A 71 -21.32 8.52 -7.31
N ILE A 72 -21.97 7.35 -7.24
CA ILE A 72 -21.29 6.05 -7.25
C ILE A 72 -20.56 5.83 -8.57
N GLU A 73 -21.19 6.15 -9.71
CA GLU A 73 -20.57 6.01 -11.03
C GLU A 73 -19.36 6.93 -11.18
N HIS A 74 -19.44 8.17 -10.67
CA HIS A 74 -18.31 9.09 -10.69
C HIS A 74 -17.14 8.61 -9.83
N GLU A 75 -17.42 8.02 -8.67
CA GLU A 75 -16.41 7.38 -7.82
C GLU A 75 -15.73 6.20 -8.52
N ASP A 76 -16.50 5.32 -9.18
CA ASP A 76 -15.97 4.19 -9.93
C ASP A 76 -15.06 4.65 -11.09
N ILE A 77 -15.43 5.72 -11.79
CA ILE A 77 -14.62 6.29 -12.88
C ILE A 77 -13.26 6.76 -12.35
N LEU A 78 -13.26 7.46 -11.21
CA LEU A 78 -12.02 7.95 -10.59
C LEU A 78 -11.16 6.79 -10.07
N ALA A 79 -11.78 5.77 -9.45
CA ALA A 79 -11.07 4.57 -9.01
C ALA A 79 -10.40 3.84 -10.19
N ALA A 80 -11.10 3.68 -11.31
CA ALA A 80 -10.55 3.06 -12.51
C ALA A 80 -9.40 3.86 -13.14
N GLN A 81 -9.46 5.20 -13.06
CA GLN A 81 -8.35 6.06 -13.51
C GLN A 81 -7.10 5.88 -12.65
N ARG A 82 -7.26 5.72 -11.33
CA ARG A 82 -6.17 5.41 -10.40
C ARG A 82 -5.55 4.04 -10.69
N GLU A 83 -6.38 2.99 -10.79
CA GLU A 83 -5.91 1.63 -11.10
C GLU A 83 -5.16 1.55 -12.44
N ALA A 84 -5.58 2.33 -13.45
CA ALA A 84 -4.89 2.41 -14.73
C ALA A 84 -3.51 3.07 -14.63
N GLY A 85 -3.28 3.98 -13.67
CA GLY A 85 -1.96 4.51 -13.34
C GLY A 85 -1.10 3.49 -12.58
N GLU A 86 -1.70 2.79 -11.60
CA GLU A 86 -1.02 1.79 -10.75
C GLU A 86 -0.58 0.54 -11.53
N ALA A 87 -1.32 0.12 -12.56
CA ALA A 87 -1.00 -1.07 -13.36
C ALA A 87 0.33 -0.98 -14.15
N SER A 88 0.98 0.20 -14.18
CA SER A 88 2.27 0.40 -14.85
C SER A 88 3.49 0.05 -13.98
N GLU A 89 3.38 -0.10 -12.66
CA GLU A 89 4.52 -0.37 -11.77
C GLU A 89 4.32 -1.65 -10.96
N THR A 90 4.69 -2.80 -11.53
CA THR A 90 4.71 -4.08 -10.81
C THR A 90 6.07 -4.32 -10.16
N GLU A 91 6.28 -3.69 -9.02
CA GLU A 91 7.06 -4.22 -7.89
C GLU A 91 6.30 -3.85 -6.63
N LYS A 92 6.34 -4.68 -5.58
CA LYS A 92 5.68 -4.41 -4.28
C LYS A 92 6.36 -3.23 -3.57
N ARG A 93 6.26 -2.04 -4.15
CA ARG A 93 6.65 -0.78 -3.52
C ARG A 93 5.61 -0.45 -2.47
N ILE A 94 6.08 0.12 -1.37
CA ILE A 94 5.20 0.65 -0.35
C ILE A 94 4.41 1.77 -1.00
N HIS A 95 3.10 1.80 -0.79
CA HIS A 95 2.20 2.74 -1.45
C HIS A 95 1.48 3.59 -0.40
N PRO A 96 2.12 4.68 0.08
CA PRO A 96 1.52 5.54 1.09
C PRO A 96 0.27 6.20 0.56
N ARG A 97 -0.81 6.20 1.35
CA ARG A 97 -2.09 6.80 0.98
C ARG A 97 -2.80 7.38 2.18
N ILE A 98 -3.57 8.43 1.96
CA ILE A 98 -4.37 9.13 2.97
C ILE A 98 -5.84 9.00 2.63
N TYR A 99 -6.71 8.84 3.65
CA TYR A 99 -8.15 8.98 3.47
C TYR A 99 -8.55 10.41 3.82
N VAL A 100 -9.00 11.16 2.83
CA VAL A 100 -9.48 12.53 3.00
C VAL A 100 -11.00 12.56 2.91
N ARG A 101 -11.64 13.32 3.79
CA ARG A 101 -13.10 13.49 3.81
C ARG A 101 -13.53 14.94 3.97
N SER A 102 -14.76 15.21 3.55
CA SER A 102 -15.47 16.47 3.77
C SER A 102 -15.82 16.66 5.25
N LEU A 103 -15.42 17.79 5.84
CA LEU A 103 -15.68 18.07 7.25
C LEU A 103 -17.14 18.50 7.50
N VAL A 104 -17.75 19.18 6.53
CA VAL A 104 -19.15 19.61 6.63
C VAL A 104 -20.06 18.39 6.64
N ASP A 105 -19.88 17.46 5.69
CA ASP A 105 -20.68 16.24 5.64
C ASP A 105 -20.47 15.38 6.89
N TYR A 106 -19.22 15.27 7.36
CA TYR A 106 -18.90 14.49 8.56
C TYR A 106 -19.58 15.06 9.81
N THR A 107 -19.60 16.38 9.96
CA THR A 107 -20.28 17.06 11.08
C THR A 107 -21.80 16.79 11.07
N GLU A 108 -22.38 16.56 9.89
CA GLU A 108 -23.78 16.18 9.70
C GLU A 108 -24.03 14.67 9.83
N GLY A 109 -22.99 13.88 10.12
CA GLY A 109 -23.07 12.43 10.32
C GLY A 109 -22.89 11.61 9.03
N HIS A 110 -22.36 12.21 7.97
CA HIS A 110 -22.15 11.60 6.68
C HIS A 110 -20.65 11.41 6.40
N ASP A 111 -20.24 10.16 6.13
CA ASP A 111 -18.86 9.85 5.78
C ASP A 111 -18.68 9.91 4.26
N ILE A 112 -18.35 11.10 3.76
CA ILE A 112 -18.03 11.36 2.36
C ILE A 112 -16.54 11.66 2.24
N GLY A 113 -15.77 10.66 1.80
CA GLY A 113 -14.33 10.73 1.61
C GLY A 113 -13.83 9.66 0.66
N ASP A 114 -12.52 9.70 0.38
CA ASP A 114 -11.85 8.72 -0.48
C ASP A 114 -10.37 8.64 -0.16
N TRP A 115 -9.76 7.52 -0.58
CA TRP A 115 -8.31 7.34 -0.49
C TRP A 115 -7.61 8.09 -1.63
N ILE A 116 -6.48 8.72 -1.29
CA ILE A 116 -5.60 9.47 -2.18
C ILE A 116 -4.20 8.87 -2.06
N ASP A 117 -3.57 8.57 -3.19
CA ASP A 117 -2.14 8.21 -3.23
C ASP A 117 -1.32 9.42 -2.77
N ALA A 118 -0.49 9.24 -1.74
CA ALA A 118 0.35 10.32 -1.22
C ALA A 118 1.70 10.44 -1.95
N SER A 119 2.02 9.50 -2.85
CA SER A 119 3.26 9.51 -3.63
C SER A 119 3.17 10.32 -4.94
N GLN A 120 1.97 10.75 -5.33
CA GLN A 120 1.75 11.61 -6.48
C GLN A 120 2.21 13.07 -6.25
N ASP A 121 2.18 13.91 -7.29
CA ASP A 121 2.54 15.32 -7.17
C ASP A 121 1.52 16.11 -6.33
N LEU A 122 1.99 17.18 -5.66
CA LEU A 122 1.17 17.99 -4.77
C LEU A 122 -0.09 18.57 -5.45
N GLU A 123 0.03 18.98 -6.71
CA GLU A 123 -1.11 19.49 -7.50
C GLU A 123 -2.15 18.39 -7.79
N ASP A 124 -1.71 17.15 -7.98
CA ASP A 124 -2.60 16.03 -8.21
C ASP A 124 -3.33 15.65 -6.92
N ILE A 125 -2.64 15.66 -5.76
CA ILE A 125 -3.29 15.53 -4.44
C ILE A 125 -4.35 16.64 -4.24
N HIS A 126 -4.03 17.89 -4.56
CA HIS A 126 -5.00 18.99 -4.49
C HIS A 126 -6.19 18.79 -5.45
N THR A 127 -5.95 18.20 -6.61
CA THR A 127 -6.99 17.86 -7.58
C THR A 127 -7.90 16.76 -7.05
N ASP A 128 -7.33 15.70 -6.47
CA ASP A 128 -8.08 14.61 -5.84
C ASP A 128 -8.94 15.11 -4.68
N ILE A 129 -8.41 15.99 -3.81
CA ILE A 129 -9.19 16.58 -2.72
C ILE A 129 -10.36 17.40 -3.27
N ARG A 130 -10.14 18.25 -4.28
CA ARG A 130 -11.24 19.00 -4.92
C ARG A 130 -12.30 18.09 -5.52
N ASN A 131 -11.87 16.99 -6.14
CA ASN A 131 -12.79 15.99 -6.68
C ASN A 131 -13.61 15.34 -5.57
N ILE A 132 -13.01 14.95 -4.45
CA ILE A 132 -13.72 14.42 -3.27
C ILE A 132 -14.77 15.44 -2.79
N LEU A 133 -14.39 16.70 -2.64
CA LEU A 133 -15.27 17.75 -2.12
C LEU A 133 -16.40 18.14 -3.07
N SER A 134 -16.20 18.02 -4.38
CA SER A 134 -17.28 18.20 -5.36
C SER A 134 -18.39 17.15 -5.27
N ARG A 135 -18.10 15.99 -4.66
CA ARG A 135 -19.06 14.88 -4.42
C ARG A 135 -19.74 14.96 -3.05
N SER A 136 -19.41 15.98 -2.24
CA SER A 136 -20.04 16.19 -0.94
C SER A 136 -21.55 16.32 -1.05
N LEU A 137 -22.26 15.94 0.01
CA LEU A 137 -23.70 16.23 0.10
C LEU A 137 -23.92 17.74 0.16
N HIS A 138 -23.03 18.46 0.83
CA HIS A 138 -22.98 19.92 0.77
C HIS A 138 -23.03 20.42 -0.68
N ALA A 139 -22.14 19.94 -1.55
CA ALA A 139 -22.11 20.35 -2.96
C ALA A 139 -23.37 19.99 -3.72
N HIS A 140 -23.92 18.81 -3.46
CA HIS A 140 -25.19 18.40 -4.02
C HIS A 140 -26.33 19.38 -3.66
N TRP A 141 -26.44 19.78 -2.38
CA TRP A 141 -27.55 20.63 -1.91
C TRP A 141 -27.38 22.11 -2.21
N THR A 142 -26.15 22.63 -2.19
CA THR A 142 -25.87 24.07 -2.36
C THR A 142 -25.47 24.43 -3.78
N GLY A 143 -25.04 23.45 -4.59
CA GLY A 143 -24.42 23.67 -5.88
C GLY A 143 -22.99 24.22 -5.80
N GLN A 144 -22.37 24.24 -4.61
CA GLN A 144 -21.00 24.73 -4.37
C GLN A 144 -20.16 23.65 -3.67
N PRO A 145 -18.93 23.36 -4.12
CA PRO A 145 -18.07 22.38 -3.46
C PRO A 145 -17.91 22.65 -1.96
N ALA A 146 -17.84 21.60 -1.14
CA ALA A 146 -17.37 21.75 0.24
C ALA A 146 -15.94 22.33 0.24
N GLU A 147 -15.63 23.19 1.21
CA GLU A 147 -14.33 23.86 1.29
C GLU A 147 -13.40 23.18 2.30
N GLU A 148 -13.97 22.63 3.38
CA GLU A 148 -13.23 22.09 4.51
C GLU A 148 -13.10 20.56 4.41
N TRP A 149 -11.87 20.08 4.61
CA TRP A 149 -11.50 18.68 4.58
C TRP A 149 -10.49 18.36 5.68
N ALA A 150 -10.38 17.08 6.02
CA ALA A 150 -9.35 16.57 6.92
C ALA A 150 -8.87 15.18 6.49
N ILE A 151 -7.63 14.88 6.84
CA ILE A 151 -7.08 13.51 6.79
C ILE A 151 -7.68 12.75 7.96
N HIS A 152 -8.43 11.68 7.70
CA HIS A 152 -9.00 10.87 8.77
C HIS A 152 -8.22 9.60 9.04
N ASP A 153 -7.63 9.02 7.99
CA ASP A 153 -6.92 7.77 8.07
C ASP A 153 -5.73 7.78 7.12
N GLN A 154 -4.80 6.86 7.34
CA GLN A 154 -3.55 6.75 6.60
C GLN A 154 -3.10 5.29 6.49
N ASP A 155 -2.37 4.97 5.43
CA ASP A 155 -1.79 3.65 5.22
C ASP A 155 -0.43 3.79 4.54
N GLY A 156 0.49 2.88 4.82
CA GLY A 156 1.82 2.87 4.21
C GLY A 156 2.84 3.89 4.75
N PHE A 157 2.53 4.64 5.81
CA PHE A 157 3.43 5.66 6.40
C PHE A 157 4.42 5.14 7.45
N GLY A 158 4.46 3.83 7.69
CA GLY A 158 5.33 3.24 8.71
C GLY A 158 4.87 3.61 10.13
N GLN A 159 5.78 4.16 10.94
CA GLN A 159 5.48 4.57 12.33
C GLN A 159 4.90 5.99 12.42
N ILE A 160 4.95 6.76 11.33
CA ILE A 160 4.48 8.15 11.33
C ILE A 160 2.97 8.17 11.51
N THR A 161 2.51 9.04 12.41
CA THR A 161 1.10 9.41 12.53
C THR A 161 0.88 10.82 12.02
N LEU A 162 0.21 10.97 10.88
CA LEU A 162 -0.16 12.27 10.32
C LEU A 162 -1.21 12.96 11.19
N SER A 163 -1.10 14.28 11.30
CA SER A 163 -2.18 15.12 11.85
C SER A 163 -3.41 15.13 10.92
N GLU A 164 -4.60 15.32 11.48
CA GLU A 164 -5.83 15.51 10.67
C GLU A 164 -5.73 16.71 9.71
N TYR A 165 -4.88 17.68 10.07
CA TYR A 165 -4.60 18.90 9.31
C TYR A 165 -3.13 18.99 8.90
N GLU A 166 -2.48 17.84 8.68
CA GLU A 166 -1.09 17.80 8.20
C GLU A 166 -0.96 18.61 6.90
N SER A 167 0.18 19.30 6.75
CA SER A 167 0.45 20.02 5.51
C SER A 167 0.56 19.04 4.34
N LEU A 168 -0.10 19.34 3.22
CA LEU A 168 0.00 18.51 2.02
C LEU A 168 1.41 18.47 1.44
N ASP A 169 2.23 19.51 1.65
CA ASP A 169 3.66 19.48 1.31
C ASP A 169 4.39 18.37 2.07
N VAL A 170 4.09 18.20 3.37
CA VAL A 170 4.68 17.16 4.22
C VAL A 170 4.15 15.79 3.82
N VAL A 171 2.85 15.66 3.61
CA VAL A 171 2.23 14.40 3.17
C VAL A 171 2.82 13.93 1.85
N CYS A 172 2.95 14.83 0.87
CA CYS A 172 3.57 14.57 -0.44
C CYS A 172 5.05 14.18 -0.30
N ALA A 173 5.82 14.94 0.49
CA ALA A 173 7.24 14.63 0.71
C ALA A 173 7.45 13.27 1.37
N LEU A 174 6.64 12.94 2.38
CA LEU A 174 6.66 11.63 3.04
C LEU A 174 6.22 10.51 2.09
N GLY A 175 5.12 10.70 1.36
CA GLY A 175 4.58 9.71 0.45
C GLY A 175 5.58 9.34 -0.65
N LYS A 176 6.18 10.35 -1.30
CA LYS A 176 7.24 10.15 -2.30
C LYS A 176 8.48 9.51 -1.71
N GLY A 177 8.99 10.06 -0.60
CA GLY A 177 10.20 9.54 0.02
C GLY A 177 10.06 8.08 0.47
N ILE A 178 8.90 7.69 0.99
CA ILE A 178 8.63 6.30 1.38
C ILE A 178 8.44 5.40 0.14
N ALA A 179 7.76 5.86 -0.90
CA ALA A 179 7.62 5.09 -2.14
C ALA A 179 8.98 4.80 -2.81
N GLU A 180 9.90 5.77 -2.77
CA GLU A 180 11.23 5.68 -3.38
C GLU A 180 12.27 4.97 -2.51
N GLN A 181 12.33 5.31 -1.22
CA GLN A 181 13.40 4.90 -0.31
C GLN A 181 12.94 3.87 0.74
N GLY A 182 11.65 3.56 0.79
CA GLY A 182 11.06 2.66 1.76
C GLY A 182 10.89 3.26 3.16
N LEU A 183 10.62 2.40 4.14
CA LEU A 183 10.30 2.82 5.52
C LEU A 183 11.46 3.49 6.26
N ALA A 184 12.71 3.35 5.78
CA ALA A 184 13.84 4.10 6.33
C ALA A 184 13.58 5.62 6.25
N PHE A 185 12.92 6.09 5.18
CA PHE A 185 12.53 7.49 5.06
C PHE A 185 11.53 7.90 6.15
N SER A 186 10.56 7.02 6.45
CA SER A 186 9.60 7.28 7.52
C SER A 186 10.27 7.35 8.90
N ALA A 187 11.25 6.49 9.14
CA ALA A 187 12.01 6.45 10.39
C ALA A 187 12.89 7.70 10.57
N TRP A 188 13.46 8.22 9.48
CA TRP A 188 14.18 9.50 9.50
C TRP A 188 13.29 10.67 9.90
N ALA A 189 12.07 10.72 9.37
CA ALA A 189 11.12 11.77 9.73
C ALA A 189 10.73 11.71 11.22
N GLU A 190 10.53 10.50 11.76
CA GLU A 190 10.14 10.29 13.15
C GLU A 190 11.27 10.64 14.12
N ILE A 191 12.51 10.20 13.84
CA ILE A 191 13.62 10.34 14.79
C ILE A 191 14.12 11.77 15.00
N ASN A 192 13.73 12.70 14.11
CA ASN A 192 14.10 14.11 14.24
C ASN A 192 13.05 14.94 15.00
N ASP A 193 11.92 14.34 15.40
CA ASP A 193 10.75 15.03 15.99
C ASP A 193 10.19 16.20 15.13
N GLU A 194 10.77 16.43 13.95
CA GLU A 194 10.44 17.47 12.99
C GLU A 194 10.27 16.83 11.61
N ARG A 195 9.09 17.05 11.02
CA ARG A 195 8.67 16.45 9.75
C ARG A 195 8.53 17.49 8.65
N ASP A 196 9.29 18.58 8.74
CA ASP A 196 9.29 19.62 7.72
C ASP A 196 10.05 19.16 6.47
N VAL A 197 9.70 19.74 5.32
CA VAL A 197 10.25 19.35 4.01
C VAL A 197 11.77 19.50 3.94
N TYR A 198 12.38 20.45 4.67
CA TYR A 198 13.83 20.63 4.64
C TYR A 198 14.55 19.50 5.38
N THR A 199 14.04 19.08 6.54
CA THR A 199 14.56 17.93 7.28
C THR A 199 14.41 16.64 6.47
N LEU A 200 13.26 16.44 5.83
CA LEU A 200 13.00 15.27 4.98
C LEU A 200 13.96 15.20 3.78
N ALA A 201 14.23 16.34 3.13
CA ALA A 201 15.14 16.40 1.97
C ALA A 201 16.57 15.96 2.28
N ARG A 202 16.99 16.03 3.55
CA ARG A 202 18.33 15.63 4.01
C ARG A 202 18.52 14.14 4.18
N PHE A 203 17.47 13.33 3.98
CA PHE A 203 17.54 11.88 4.08
C PHE A 203 18.73 11.28 3.32
N SER A 204 18.97 11.70 2.08
CA SER A 204 20.06 11.15 1.25
C SER A 204 21.46 11.43 1.80
N GLU A 205 21.63 12.55 2.53
CA GLU A 205 22.88 12.92 3.21
C GLU A 205 22.99 12.26 4.59
N ALA A 206 21.85 12.02 5.24
CA ALA A 206 21.76 11.46 6.57
C ALA A 206 21.86 9.93 6.58
N TYR A 207 21.32 9.24 5.58
CA TYR A 207 21.19 7.78 5.61
C TYR A 207 22.54 7.08 5.43
N LEU A 208 22.96 6.34 6.45
CA LEU A 208 24.23 5.60 6.49
C LEU A 208 24.06 4.12 6.15
N GLY A 209 22.82 3.63 6.04
CA GLY A 209 22.51 2.27 5.61
C GLY A 209 21.68 1.48 6.62
N GLN A 210 21.65 0.17 6.40
CA GLN A 210 20.94 -0.82 7.23
C GLN A 210 21.92 -1.88 7.72
N PHE A 211 21.82 -2.21 9.00
CA PHE A 211 22.70 -3.18 9.68
C PHE A 211 21.87 -4.18 10.48
N GLU A 212 22.44 -5.34 10.80
CA GLU A 212 21.73 -6.38 11.57
C GLU A 212 21.39 -5.91 12.99
N ASN A 213 22.26 -5.10 13.59
CA ASN A 213 22.12 -4.48 14.90
C ASN A 213 23.07 -3.26 15.00
N ARG A 214 23.08 -2.56 16.14
CA ARG A 214 23.88 -1.35 16.35
C ARG A 214 25.38 -1.67 16.40
N GLU A 215 25.74 -2.80 17.00
CA GLU A 215 27.12 -3.26 17.12
C GLU A 215 27.73 -3.58 15.76
N ALA A 216 26.95 -4.13 14.83
CA ALA A 216 27.37 -4.37 13.45
C ALA A 216 27.72 -3.06 12.72
N TYR A 217 27.04 -1.95 13.04
CA TYR A 217 27.45 -0.64 12.55
C TYR A 217 28.75 -0.15 13.21
N ALA A 218 28.94 -0.38 14.51
CA ALA A 218 30.20 -0.04 15.17
C ALA A 218 31.38 -0.86 14.59
N ASP A 219 31.19 -2.16 14.34
CA ASP A 219 32.16 -3.02 13.66
C ASP A 219 32.48 -2.48 12.26
N HIS A 220 31.46 -2.07 11.49
CA HIS A 220 31.66 -1.44 10.18
C HIS A 220 32.51 -0.17 10.27
N ILE A 221 32.29 0.70 11.26
CA ILE A 221 33.13 1.89 11.46
C ILE A 221 34.57 1.50 11.85
N VAL A 222 34.76 0.48 12.67
CA VAL A 222 36.09 -0.04 13.01
C VAL A 222 36.82 -0.52 11.75
N GLU A 223 36.14 -1.25 10.88
CA GLU A 223 36.68 -1.72 9.60
C GLU A 223 37.05 -0.55 8.68
N GLU A 224 36.15 0.42 8.48
CA GLU A 224 36.38 1.60 7.63
C GLU A 224 37.58 2.44 8.11
N LEU A 225 37.83 2.48 9.41
CA LEU A 225 38.95 3.20 10.02
C LEU A 225 40.24 2.35 10.13
N ASN A 226 40.25 1.13 9.57
CA ASN A 226 41.35 0.15 9.68
C ASN A 226 41.74 -0.11 11.15
N GLY A 227 40.76 -0.25 12.04
CA GLY A 227 41.00 -0.43 13.48
C GLY A 227 41.87 -1.63 13.81
N GLU A 228 41.76 -2.72 13.04
CA GLU A 228 42.64 -3.90 13.19
C GLU A 228 44.11 -3.56 12.91
N ASP A 229 44.41 -2.74 11.91
CA ASP A 229 45.77 -2.28 11.62
C ASP A 229 46.31 -1.39 12.74
N GLU A 230 45.45 -0.57 13.36
CA GLU A 230 45.81 0.24 14.54
C GLU A 230 46.09 -0.64 15.76
N LEU A 231 45.28 -1.66 16.02
CA LEU A 231 45.51 -2.64 17.09
C LEU A 231 46.82 -3.41 16.86
N ALA A 232 47.14 -3.76 15.61
CA ALA A 232 48.38 -4.45 15.26
C ALA A 232 49.65 -3.63 15.58
N LYS A 233 49.56 -2.30 15.70
CA LYS A 233 50.70 -1.44 16.09
C LYS A 233 51.01 -1.51 17.59
N LEU A 234 50.10 -2.03 18.41
CA LEU A 234 50.33 -2.18 19.85
C LEU A 234 51.47 -3.18 20.13
N PRO A 235 52.21 -3.02 21.25
CA PRO A 235 53.14 -4.03 21.75
C PRO A 235 52.47 -5.41 21.90
N GLU A 236 53.22 -6.48 21.63
CA GLU A 236 52.70 -7.86 21.63
C GLU A 236 51.92 -8.22 22.89
N TRP A 237 52.41 -7.83 24.07
CA TRP A 237 51.74 -8.12 25.35
C TRP A 237 50.40 -7.41 25.53
N LEU A 238 50.14 -6.31 24.81
CA LEU A 238 48.86 -5.58 24.83
C LEU A 238 47.85 -6.16 23.85
N ARG A 239 48.29 -6.75 22.74
CA ARG A 239 47.39 -7.28 21.70
C ARG A 239 46.46 -8.37 22.22
N ASP A 240 46.87 -9.12 23.24
CA ASP A 240 46.05 -10.20 23.80
C ASP A 240 44.99 -9.71 24.80
N VAL A 241 45.11 -8.47 25.29
CA VAL A 241 44.24 -7.95 26.37
C VAL A 241 43.45 -6.70 25.99
N VAL A 242 43.76 -6.08 24.84
CA VAL A 242 43.04 -4.91 24.31
C VAL A 242 42.08 -5.35 23.21
N ARG A 243 40.81 -4.95 23.33
CA ARG A 243 39.79 -5.10 22.30
C ARG A 243 39.09 -3.76 22.14
N ILE A 244 38.56 -3.52 20.94
CA ILE A 244 37.69 -2.37 20.72
C ILE A 244 36.33 -2.71 21.34
N ASP A 245 35.86 -1.83 22.21
CA ASP A 245 34.58 -1.97 22.89
C ASP A 245 33.48 -1.35 22.02
N THR A 246 32.92 -2.17 21.12
CA THR A 246 31.93 -1.72 20.14
C THR A 246 30.60 -1.37 20.80
N GLU A 247 30.25 -2.03 21.91
CA GLU A 247 29.10 -1.67 22.73
C GLU A 247 29.26 -0.25 23.31
N HIS A 248 30.43 0.06 23.86
CA HIS A 248 30.72 1.41 24.34
C HIS A 248 30.77 2.44 23.20
N MET A 249 31.29 2.07 22.01
CA MET A 249 31.25 2.94 20.84
C MET A 249 29.83 3.31 20.44
N VAL A 250 28.91 2.34 20.37
CA VAL A 250 27.48 2.60 20.11
C VAL A 250 26.91 3.55 21.16
N HIS A 251 27.17 3.29 22.44
CA HIS A 251 26.69 4.13 23.53
C HIS A 251 27.14 5.60 23.40
N GLU A 252 28.40 5.83 23.04
CA GLU A 252 28.93 7.19 22.83
C GLU A 252 28.33 7.85 21.59
N MET A 253 28.14 7.10 20.50
CA MET A 253 27.49 7.61 19.27
C MET A 253 26.04 8.05 19.52
N GLU A 254 25.28 7.26 20.28
CA GLU A 254 23.90 7.61 20.67
C GLU A 254 23.86 8.79 21.63
N THR A 255 24.74 8.79 22.65
CA THR A 255 24.77 9.85 23.68
C THR A 255 25.18 11.20 23.11
N SER A 256 26.14 11.21 22.18
CA SER A 256 26.55 12.43 21.48
C SER A 256 25.50 12.94 20.49
N GLY A 257 24.62 12.05 20.01
CA GLY A 257 23.68 12.33 18.94
C GLY A 257 24.33 12.41 17.56
N ASP A 258 25.60 12.00 17.43
CA ASP A 258 26.32 11.97 16.15
C ASP A 258 25.75 10.93 15.19
N VAL A 259 25.20 9.85 15.74
CA VAL A 259 24.52 8.80 15.00
C VAL A 259 23.18 8.55 15.65
N ARG A 260 22.14 8.43 14.83
CA ARG A 260 20.78 8.08 15.26
C ARG A 260 20.41 6.72 14.68
N PHE A 261 19.82 5.87 15.51
CA PHE A 261 19.41 4.51 15.15
C PHE A 261 17.90 4.38 15.20
N ALA A 262 17.31 3.74 14.18
CA ALA A 262 15.90 3.38 14.17
C ALA A 262 15.74 1.87 13.96
N ASP A 263 15.17 1.20 14.96
CA ASP A 263 14.97 -0.25 14.92
C ASP A 263 13.83 -0.65 13.97
N HIS A 264 13.99 -1.78 13.28
CA HIS A 264 12.94 -2.40 12.48
C HIS A 264 13.05 -3.94 12.56
N SER A 265 12.10 -4.66 11.96
CA SER A 265 11.99 -6.12 12.09
C SER A 265 13.19 -6.92 11.56
N GLY A 266 14.03 -6.31 10.73
CA GLY A 266 15.18 -6.94 10.08
C GLY A 266 16.52 -6.33 10.47
N GLY A 267 16.56 -5.51 11.53
CA GLY A 267 17.78 -4.86 12.00
C GLY A 267 17.57 -3.41 12.37
N VAL A 268 18.54 -2.56 12.02
CA VAL A 268 18.56 -1.15 12.37
C VAL A 268 18.90 -0.29 11.16
N TRP A 269 18.16 0.80 10.97
CA TRP A 269 18.54 1.88 10.06
C TRP A 269 19.41 2.88 10.81
N VAL A 270 20.45 3.36 10.14
CA VAL A 270 21.46 4.23 10.73
C VAL A 270 21.47 5.57 10.00
N PHE A 271 21.47 6.64 10.77
CA PHE A 271 21.46 8.01 10.27
C PHE A 271 22.57 8.84 10.92
N ASN A 272 23.18 9.71 10.13
CA ASN A 272 24.07 10.75 10.61
C ASN A 272 23.23 11.82 11.33
N GLY A 273 23.45 11.99 12.63
CA GLY A 273 22.69 12.94 13.45
C GLY A 273 23.19 14.39 13.38
N ARG A 274 24.32 14.63 12.68
CA ARG A 274 24.91 15.97 12.51
C ARG A 274 24.36 16.73 11.30
N VAL A 275 23.58 16.08 10.45
CA VAL A 275 22.99 16.71 9.27
C VAL A 275 21.75 17.46 9.67
#